data_AF-A0A2U0AD68-F1
#
_entry.id   AF-A0A2U0AD68-F1
#
_cell.length_a   1.000
_cell.length_b   1.000
_cell.length_c   1.000
_cell.angle_alpha   90.00
_cell.angle_beta   90.00
_cell.angle_gamma   90.00
#
_symmetry.space_group_name_H-M   'P 1'
#
loop_
_entity.id
_entity.type
_entity.pdbx_description
1 polymer ?
#
loop_
_entity_poly.entity_id
_entity_poly.type
_entity_poly.pdbx_seq_one_letter_code
_entity_poly.pdbx_strand_id
1 'polypeptide(L)'
;MSDEDQRAYPRPVEPLYEAGDEQLNCRQLEQRLSQLEGRSYSAKPGFYEDPYTGASIWIGSLWVPGALSYLGYSAVAEYQENDRLHHTQSRIEGLRRMKANLRCHE
;
A
#
# COMPACT_ATOMS: atom_id res chain seq x y z
N MET A 1 20.77 -9.52 -10.35
CA MET A 1 19.64 -8.66 -9.98
C MET A 1 19.52 -8.74 -8.48
N SER A 2 20.00 -7.72 -7.77
CA SER A 2 20.11 -7.76 -6.29
C SER A 2 18.75 -7.43 -5.66
N ASP A 3 18.47 -7.99 -4.47
CA ASP A 3 17.21 -7.81 -3.70
C ASP A 3 16.83 -6.33 -3.49
N GLU A 4 17.80 -5.42 -3.54
CA GLU A 4 17.60 -3.96 -3.46
C GLU A 4 16.86 -3.36 -4.67
N ASP A 5 17.07 -3.87 -5.90
CA ASP A 5 16.36 -3.40 -7.10
C ASP A 5 14.87 -3.79 -7.06
N GLN A 6 14.52 -4.88 -6.38
CA GLN A 6 13.13 -5.33 -6.24
C GLN A 6 12.28 -4.43 -5.33
N ARG A 7 12.90 -3.55 -4.53
CA ARG A 7 12.19 -2.58 -3.70
C ARG A 7 11.83 -1.28 -4.45
N ALA A 8 12.47 -1.03 -5.60
CA ALA A 8 12.27 0.20 -6.36
C ALA A 8 11.00 0.20 -7.22
N TYR A 9 10.41 -0.98 -7.46
CA TYR A 9 9.22 -1.12 -8.31
C TYR A 9 8.04 -1.66 -7.51
N PRO A 10 6.81 -1.17 -7.77
CA PRO A 10 5.61 -1.74 -7.17
C PRO A 10 5.53 -3.22 -7.52
N ARG A 11 5.50 -4.08 -6.50
CA ARG A 11 5.35 -5.52 -6.71
C ARG A 11 3.90 -5.83 -7.06
N PRO A 12 3.65 -6.81 -7.95
CA PRO A 12 2.32 -7.38 -8.06
C PRO A 12 1.94 -7.92 -6.68
N VAL A 13 0.79 -7.48 -6.18
CA VAL A 13 0.32 -7.88 -4.86
C VAL A 13 -0.14 -9.34 -4.98
N GLU A 14 0.44 -10.23 -4.17
CA GLU A 14 -0.02 -11.62 -4.15
C GLU A 14 -1.33 -11.72 -3.35
N PRO A 15 -2.32 -12.50 -3.82
CA PRO A 15 -3.58 -12.61 -3.11
C PRO A 15 -3.38 -13.34 -1.78
N LEU A 16 -3.83 -12.71 -0.69
CA LEU A 16 -3.82 -13.32 0.64
C LEU A 16 -5.20 -13.93 0.91
N TYR A 17 -5.21 -15.23 1.21
CA TYR A 17 -6.41 -15.98 1.59
C TYR A 17 -6.37 -16.26 3.10
N GLU A 18 -7.46 -16.03 3.83
CA GLU A 18 -7.57 -16.39 5.24
C GLU A 18 -8.41 -17.67 5.42
N ALA A 19 -8.13 -18.40 6.50
CA ALA A 19 -8.85 -19.62 6.82
C ALA A 19 -10.36 -19.34 6.93
N GLY A 20 -11.16 -20.06 6.14
CA GLY A 20 -12.62 -19.90 6.09
C GLY A 20 -13.15 -18.92 5.03
N ASP A 21 -12.28 -18.23 4.27
CA ASP A 21 -12.74 -17.40 3.14
C ASP A 21 -13.40 -18.24 2.03
N GLU A 22 -13.00 -19.50 1.89
CA GLU A 22 -13.56 -20.49 0.95
C GLU A 22 -15.02 -20.87 1.24
N GLN A 23 -15.51 -20.61 2.45
CA GLN A 23 -16.88 -20.93 2.88
C GLN A 23 -17.83 -19.73 2.78
N LEU A 24 -17.33 -18.57 2.34
CA LEU A 24 -18.13 -17.35 2.27
C LEU A 24 -19.10 -17.38 1.10
N ASN A 25 -20.33 -16.94 1.35
CA ASN A 25 -21.32 -16.68 0.30
C ASN A 25 -21.01 -15.35 -0.41
N CYS A 26 -21.47 -15.18 -1.67
CA CYS A 26 -21.28 -13.98 -2.48
C CYS A 26 -21.59 -12.66 -1.73
N ARG A 27 -22.68 -12.64 -0.93
CA ARG A 27 -23.06 -11.47 -0.12
C ARG A 27 -22.07 -11.17 1.01
N GLN A 28 -21.51 -12.21 1.62
CA GLN A 28 -20.53 -12.06 2.71
C GLN A 28 -19.16 -11.62 2.16
N LEU A 29 -18.80 -12.09 0.97
CA LEU A 29 -17.62 -11.63 0.24
C LEU A 29 -17.70 -10.13 -0.05
N GLU A 30 -18.84 -9.65 -0.57
CA GLU A 30 -19.02 -8.22 -0.88
C GLU A 30 -18.98 -7.34 0.37
N GLN A 31 -19.57 -7.81 1.48
CA GLN A 31 -19.48 -7.11 2.77
C GLN A 31 -18.05 -7.02 3.29
N ARG A 32 -17.24 -8.09 3.15
CA ARG A 32 -15.83 -8.03 3.53
C ARG A 32 -15.00 -7.14 2.60
N LEU A 33 -15.28 -7.20 1.30
CA LEU A 33 -14.60 -6.38 0.30
C LEU A 33 -14.82 -4.88 0.58
N SER A 34 -16.07 -4.47 0.79
CA SER A 34 -16.41 -3.08 1.10
C SER A 34 -15.81 -2.58 2.42
N GLN A 35 -15.69 -3.44 3.44
CA GLN A 35 -14.98 -3.10 4.69
C GLN A 35 -13.48 -2.88 4.48
N LEU A 36 -12.86 -3.63 3.56
CA LEU A 36 -11.43 -3.54 3.27
C LEU A 36 -11.10 -2.41 2.29
N GLU A 37 -11.99 -2.10 1.36
CA GLU A 37 -11.80 -1.05 0.36
C GLU A 37 -11.57 0.32 1.02
N GLY A 38 -12.32 0.65 2.08
CA GLY A 38 -12.10 1.87 2.87
C GLY A 38 -10.70 1.96 3.53
N ARG A 39 -10.03 0.82 3.76
CA ARG A 39 -8.68 0.76 4.33
C ARG A 39 -7.56 0.69 3.29
N SER A 40 -7.91 0.46 2.02
CA SER A 40 -6.95 0.38 0.91
C SER A 40 -6.48 1.74 0.39
N TYR A 41 -7.17 2.82 0.77
CA TYR A 41 -6.77 4.17 0.39
C TYR A 41 -5.72 4.72 1.37
N SER A 42 -4.61 5.21 0.81
CA SER A 42 -3.68 6.07 1.54
C SER A 42 -4.15 7.51 1.44
N ALA A 43 -4.24 8.22 2.57
CA ALA A 43 -4.47 9.66 2.59
C ALA A 43 -3.16 10.47 2.53
N LYS A 44 -2.01 9.78 2.49
CA LYS A 44 -0.69 10.44 2.50
C LYS A 44 -0.28 10.82 1.06
N PRO A 45 0.11 12.08 0.82
CA PRO A 45 0.66 12.52 -0.47
C PRO A 45 1.99 11.80 -0.76
N GLY A 46 2.28 11.54 -2.03
CA GLY A 46 3.54 10.90 -2.42
C GLY A 46 4.76 11.77 -2.12
N PHE A 47 5.95 11.17 -2.12
CA PHE A 47 7.22 11.86 -1.79
C PHE A 47 7.43 13.21 -2.52
N TYR A 48 7.03 13.32 -3.79
CA TYR A 48 7.17 14.53 -4.60
C TYR A 48 5.97 15.49 -4.50
N GLU A 49 4.88 15.06 -3.88
CA GLU A 49 3.64 15.83 -3.70
C GLU A 49 3.63 16.54 -2.33
N ASP A 50 4.51 16.14 -1.42
CA ASP A 50 4.67 16.77 -0.11
C ASP A 50 5.51 18.07 -0.23
N PRO A 51 4.97 19.25 0.15
CA PRO A 51 5.73 20.50 0.12
C PRO A 51 6.94 20.49 1.08
N TYR A 52 6.91 19.70 2.16
CA TYR A 52 7.98 19.66 3.15
C TYR A 52 9.21 18.91 2.65
N THR A 53 9.04 17.82 1.88
CA THR A 53 10.15 17.11 1.24
C THR A 53 10.86 18.04 0.26
N GLY A 54 10.12 18.76 -0.59
CA GLY A 54 10.67 19.75 -1.51
C GLY A 54 11.46 20.87 -0.81
N ALA A 55 10.93 21.41 0.30
CA ALA A 55 11.62 22.42 1.09
C ALA A 55 12.92 21.89 1.73
N SER A 56 12.90 20.64 2.24
CA SER A 56 14.06 20.03 2.87
C SER A 56 15.21 19.76 1.89
N ILE A 57 14.91 19.43 0.62
CA ILE A 57 15.91 19.31 -0.45
C ILE A 57 16.53 20.68 -0.73
N TRP A 58 15.70 21.71 -0.90
CA TRP A 58 16.17 23.07 -1.15
C TRP A 58 17.10 23.58 -0.04
N ILE A 59 16.65 23.52 1.22
CA ILE A 59 17.44 23.98 2.37
C ILE A 59 18.69 23.10 2.59
N GLY A 60 18.55 21.79 2.41
CA GLY A 60 19.62 20.81 2.58
C GLY A 60 20.72 20.93 1.54
N SER A 61 20.37 21.28 0.30
CA SER A 61 21.33 21.50 -0.79
C SER A 61 22.14 22.79 -0.61
N LEU A 62 21.57 23.79 0.07
CA LEU A 62 22.08 25.15 0.05
C LEU A 62 22.75 25.56 1.36
N TRP A 63 22.28 25.05 2.52
CA TRP A 63 22.65 25.62 3.82
C TRP A 63 22.95 24.61 4.94
N VAL A 64 22.21 23.52 5.08
CA VAL A 64 22.30 22.66 6.29
C VAL A 64 22.09 21.18 5.97
N PRO A 65 23.13 20.33 6.09
CA PRO A 65 23.00 18.88 5.87
C PRO A 65 21.91 18.22 6.73
N GLY A 66 21.65 18.76 7.92
CA GLY A 66 20.59 18.30 8.82
C GLY A 66 19.18 18.37 8.24
N ALA A 67 18.90 19.29 7.30
CA ALA A 67 17.59 19.35 6.65
C ALA A 67 17.31 18.09 5.81
N LEU A 68 18.35 17.44 5.27
CA LEU A 68 18.21 16.18 4.52
C LEU A 68 17.81 14.99 5.42
N SER A 69 18.01 15.08 6.74
CA SER A 69 17.59 14.02 7.66
C SER A 69 16.06 13.84 7.68
N TYR A 70 15.30 14.91 7.40
CA TYR A 70 13.85 14.84 7.25
C TYR A 70 13.43 13.92 6.10
N LEU A 71 14.15 13.97 4.97
CA LEU A 71 13.88 13.08 3.83
C LEU A 71 14.03 11.61 4.22
N GLY A 72 15.11 11.28 4.93
CA GLY A 72 15.34 9.93 5.44
C GLY A 72 14.21 9.47 6.37
N TYR A 73 13.78 10.31 7.30
CA TYR A 73 12.68 9.98 8.21
C TYR A 73 11.33 9.82 7.47
N SER A 74 11.01 10.75 6.56
CA SER A 74 9.75 10.73 5.80
C SER A 74 9.63 9.47 4.92
N ALA A 75 10.75 9.05 4.31
CA ALA A 75 10.84 7.81 3.53
C ALA A 75 10.63 6.58 4.42
N VAL A 76 11.28 6.50 5.59
CA VAL A 76 11.09 5.38 6.53
C VAL A 76 9.64 5.28 7.01
N ALA A 77 9.00 6.41 7.32
CA ALA A 77 7.59 6.44 7.68
C ALA A 77 6.68 5.99 6.53
N GLU A 78 7.00 6.35 5.28
CA GLU A 78 6.29 5.87 4.09
C GLU A 78 6.42 4.36 3.90
N TYR A 79 7.60 3.79 4.11
CA TYR A 79 7.78 2.33 4.04
C TYR A 79 6.86 1.59 5.01
N GLN A 80 6.76 2.06 6.26
CA GLN A 80 5.90 1.42 7.28
C GLN A 80 4.41 1.51 6.94
N GLU A 81 3.96 2.63 6.36
CA GLU A 81 2.56 2.78 5.94
C GLU A 81 2.24 1.96 4.69
N ASN A 82 3.19 1.84 3.76
CA ASN A 82 3.02 1.07 2.54
C ASN A 82 2.83 -0.42 2.85
N ASP A 83 3.57 -0.98 3.81
CA ASP A 83 3.39 -2.38 4.25
C ASP A 83 1.96 -2.67 4.72
N ARG A 84 1.31 -1.72 5.42
CA ARG A 84 -0.09 -1.86 5.84
C ARG A 84 -1.05 -1.90 4.64
N LEU A 85 -0.78 -1.05 3.65
CA LEU A 85 -1.58 -0.96 2.43
C LEU A 85 -1.41 -2.24 1.58
N HIS A 86 -0.19 -2.76 1.45
CA HIS A 86 0.11 -4.01 0.75
C HIS A 86 -0.68 -5.19 1.33
N HIS A 87 -0.73 -5.32 2.66
CA HIS A 87 -1.53 -6.36 3.31
C HIS A 87 -3.04 -6.22 3.08
N THR A 88 -3.53 -4.99 2.96
CA THR A 88 -4.95 -4.74 2.70
C THR A 88 -5.30 -4.99 1.24
N GLN A 89 -4.44 -4.56 0.32
CA GLN A 89 -4.59 -4.79 -1.11
C GLN A 89 -4.52 -6.28 -1.47
N SER A 90 -3.61 -7.04 -0.84
CA SER A 90 -3.50 -8.50 -1.06
C SER A 90 -4.76 -9.25 -0.66
N ARG A 91 -5.38 -8.85 0.46
CA ARG A 91 -6.68 -9.37 0.89
C ARG A 91 -7.78 -9.04 -0.12
N ILE A 92 -7.85 -7.81 -0.60
CA ILE A 92 -8.85 -7.38 -1.60
C ILE A 92 -8.69 -8.19 -2.88
N GLU A 93 -7.47 -8.38 -3.36
CA GLU A 93 -7.21 -9.18 -4.55
C GLU A 93 -7.59 -10.65 -4.36
N GLY A 94 -7.30 -11.24 -3.19
CA GLY A 94 -7.74 -12.60 -2.85
C GLY A 94 -9.26 -12.74 -2.88
N LEU A 95 -9.98 -11.82 -2.26
CA LEU A 95 -11.45 -11.80 -2.26
C LEU A 95 -12.03 -11.58 -3.66
N ARG A 96 -11.42 -10.71 -4.49
CA ARG A 96 -11.82 -10.51 -5.90
C ARG A 96 -11.64 -11.78 -6.73
N ARG A 97 -10.54 -12.51 -6.55
CA ARG A 97 -10.33 -13.82 -7.21
C ARG A 97 -11.37 -14.85 -6.76
N MET A 98 -11.72 -14.88 -5.47
CA MET A 98 -12.78 -15.76 -4.96
C MET A 98 -14.16 -15.41 -5.51
N LYS A 99 -14.51 -14.12 -5.57
CA LYS A 99 -15.75 -13.65 -6.20
C LYS A 99 -15.84 -14.10 -7.67
N ALA A 100 -14.73 -14.01 -8.41
CA ALA A 100 -14.65 -14.47 -9.79
C ALA A 100 -14.79 -15.99 -9.92
N ASN A 101 -14.13 -16.76 -9.04
CA ASN A 101 -14.23 -18.24 -9.02
C ASN A 101 -15.64 -18.73 -8.71
N LEU A 102 -16.33 -18.07 -7.77
CA LEU A 102 -17.71 -18.39 -7.40
C LEU A 102 -18.75 -17.90 -8.42
N ARG A 103 -18.31 -17.25 -9.52
CA ARG A 103 -19.21 -16.68 -10.54
C ARG A 103 -20.32 -15.84 -9.92
N CYS A 104 -19.96 -15.09 -8.88
CA CYS A 104 -20.84 -14.12 -8.26
C CYS A 104 -20.96 -12.93 -9.23
N HIS A 105 -21.79 -13.09 -10.24
CA HIS A 105 -22.20 -12.04 -11.16
C HIS A 105 -23.42 -11.38 -10.53
N GLU A 106 -23.28 -10.14 -10.10
CA GLU A 106 -24.42 -9.25 -9.89
C GLU A 106 -24.77 -8.53 -11.19
#